data_AF-A0A6M0SRK5-F1
#
_entry.id   AF-A0A6M0SRK5-F1
#
_cell.length_a   1.000
_cell.length_b   1.000
_cell.length_c   1.000
_cell.angle_alpha   90.00
_cell.angle_beta   90.00
_cell.angle_gamma   90.00
#
_symmetry.space_group_name_H-M   'P 1'
#
loop_
_entity.id
_entity.type
_entity.pdbx_description
1 polymer ?
#
loop_
_entity_poly.entity_id
_entity_poly.type
_entity_poly.pdbx_seq_one_letter_code
_entity_poly.pdbx_strand_id
1 'polypeptide(L)' 'METYGLYHNKEQCILRISKFSNSVMVDSDVVKRWNENWFICGCRKPLRVKANELLNKWKADAKSRIELLENTKIQTK' A
#
# COMPACT_ATOMS: atom_id res chain seq x y z
N MET A 1 -5.65 -22.34 -9.21
CA MET A 1 -5.51 -21.56 -7.96
C MET A 1 -5.88 -20.11 -8.27
N GLU A 2 -6.66 -19.47 -7.43
CA GLU A 2 -6.99 -18.05 -7.60
C GLU A 2 -5.85 -17.20 -7.01
N THR A 3 -5.46 -16.15 -7.72
CA THR A 3 -4.48 -15.16 -7.24
C THR A 3 -5.21 -13.86 -6.96
N TYR A 4 -4.89 -13.23 -5.83
CA TYR A 4 -5.39 -11.92 -5.45
C TYR A 4 -4.27 -10.89 -5.55
N GLY A 5 -4.61 -9.67 -5.90
CA GLY A 5 -3.69 -8.55 -6.01
C GLY A 5 -4.12 -7.37 -5.14
N LEU A 6 -3.18 -6.79 -4.41
CA LEU A 6 -3.30 -5.50 -3.76
C LEU A 6 -2.61 -4.45 -4.63
N TYR A 7 -3.39 -3.57 -5.24
CA TYR A 7 -2.91 -2.36 -5.88
C TYR A 7 -2.81 -1.24 -4.84
N HIS A 8 -1.72 -0.48 -4.89
CA HIS A 8 -1.58 0.74 -4.12
C HIS A 8 -0.95 1.85 -4.97
N ASN A 9 -1.42 3.07 -4.77
CA ASN A 9 -0.79 4.29 -5.26
C ASN A 9 -0.94 5.37 -4.19
N LYS A 10 0.19 5.82 -3.63
CA LYS A 10 0.20 6.79 -2.53
C LYS A 10 -0.24 8.18 -3.00
N GLU A 11 0.21 8.61 -4.18
CA GLU A 11 -0.08 9.94 -4.74
C GLU A 11 -1.57 10.10 -5.05
N GLN A 12 -2.20 9.03 -5.52
CA GLN A 12 -3.63 8.99 -5.82
C GLN A 12 -4.49 8.53 -4.63
N CYS A 13 -3.89 8.24 -3.48
CA CYS A 13 -4.56 7.68 -2.30
C CYS A 13 -5.38 6.39 -2.57
N ILE A 14 -4.89 5.52 -3.45
CA ILE A 14 -5.58 4.28 -3.84
C ILE A 14 -4.98 3.10 -3.07
N LEU A 15 -5.85 2.30 -2.44
CA LEU A 15 -5.54 0.98 -1.86
C LEU A 15 -6.68 0.03 -2.22
N ARG A 16 -6.45 -0.93 -3.12
CA ARG A 16 -7.52 -1.81 -3.63
C ARG A 16 -7.06 -3.26 -3.72
N ILE A 17 -7.88 -4.16 -3.19
CA ILE A 17 -7.69 -5.61 -3.34
C ILE A 17 -8.68 -6.14 -4.36
N SER A 18 -8.18 -6.83 -5.38
CA SER A 18 -8.99 -7.42 -6.45
C SER A 18 -8.47 -8.81 -6.84
N LYS A 19 -9.28 -9.59 -7.57
CA LYS A 19 -8.79 -10.82 -8.20
C LYS A 19 -7.75 -10.44 -9.24
N PHE A 20 -6.62 -11.12 -9.22
CA PHE A 20 -5.52 -10.92 -10.15
C PHE A 20 -5.70 -11.93 -11.28
N SER A 21 -6.01 -11.44 -12.47
CA SER A 21 -6.34 -12.28 -13.63
C SER A 21 -5.14 -12.99 -14.25
N ASN A 22 -3.91 -12.66 -13.85
CA ASN A 22 -2.72 -13.34 -14.35
C ASN A 22 -2.52 -14.66 -13.63
N SER A 23 -2.26 -15.71 -14.42
CA SER A 23 -1.96 -17.08 -13.98
C SER A 23 -0.57 -17.21 -13.33
N VAL A 24 -0.20 -16.28 -12.46
CA VAL A 24 1.02 -16.38 -11.65
C VAL A 24 0.71 -17.36 -10.53
N MET A 25 1.46 -18.46 -10.46
CA MET A 25 1.42 -19.36 -9.32
C MET A 25 2.07 -18.66 -8.12
N VAL A 26 1.28 -18.33 -7.12
CA VAL A 26 1.74 -17.72 -5.87
C VAL A 26 1.33 -18.63 -4.72
N ASP A 27 2.25 -18.83 -3.78
CA ASP A 27 1.96 -19.55 -2.54
C ASP A 27 0.77 -18.89 -1.82
N SER A 28 -0.08 -19.71 -1.18
CA SER A 28 -1.31 -19.26 -0.52
C SER A 28 -1.06 -18.20 0.55
N ASP A 29 0.05 -18.29 1.28
CA ASP A 29 0.26 -17.56 2.52
C ASP A 29 1.33 -16.47 2.44
N VAL A 30 1.98 -16.33 1.28
CA VAL A 30 3.10 -15.40 1.10
C VAL A 30 2.67 -14.23 0.22
N VAL A 31 2.77 -13.01 0.75
CA VAL A 31 2.59 -11.78 -0.02
C VAL A 31 3.89 -11.47 -0.76
N LYS A 32 3.87 -11.54 -2.09
CA LYS A 32 5.02 -11.19 -2.94
C LYS A 32 4.79 -9.83 -3.60
N ARG A 33 5.85 -9.03 -3.72
CA ARG A 33 5.81 -7.80 -4.50
C ARG A 33 5.91 -8.16 -5.97
N TRP A 34 4.92 -7.75 -6.76
CA TRP A 34 4.92 -7.98 -8.21
C TRP A 34 5.60 -6.84 -8.97
N ASN A 35 5.29 -5.60 -8.59
CA ASN A 35 5.94 -4.40 -9.12
C ASN A 35 5.88 -3.26 -8.10
N GLU A 36 6.12 -2.03 -8.54
CA GLU A 36 6.14 -0.88 -7.66
C GLU A 36 4.83 -0.69 -6.88
N ASN A 37 3.70 -0.94 -7.56
CA ASN A 37 2.33 -0.63 -7.10
C ASN A 37 1.50 -1.87 -6.77
N TRP A 38 2.00 -3.08 -7.02
CA TRP A 38 1.24 -4.32 -6.86
C TRP A 38 1.94 -5.30 -5.92
N PHE A 39 1.15 -5.82 -4.99
CA PHE A 39 1.44 -7.05 -4.25
C PHE A 39 0.48 -8.15 -4.67
N ILE A 40 0.94 -9.40 -4.70
CA ILE A 40 0.15 -10.57 -5.08
C ILE A 40 0.25 -11.66 -3.99
N CYS A 41 -0.83 -12.43 -3.83
CA CYS A 41 -0.90 -13.54 -2.87
C CYS A 41 -2.00 -14.52 -3.29
N GLY A 42 -1.86 -15.81 -2.99
CA GLY A 42 -2.94 -16.79 -3.19
C GLY A 42 -4.13 -16.58 -2.25
N CYS A 43 -3.95 -15.87 -1.13
CA CYS A 43 -5.01 -15.55 -0.17
C CYS A 43 -5.30 -14.05 -0.05
N ARG A 44 -6.57 -13.71 0.21
CA ARG A 44 -7.01 -12.33 0.44
C ARG A 44 -6.65 -11.78 1.82
N LYS A 45 -6.55 -12.65 2.85
CA LYS A 45 -6.28 -12.24 4.24
C LYS A 45 -4.88 -11.58 4.38
N PRO A 46 -3.78 -12.17 3.89
CA PRO A 46 -2.46 -11.54 3.98
C PRO A 46 -2.39 -10.18 3.27
N LEU A 47 -3.08 -10.04 2.13
CA LEU A 47 -3.17 -8.76 1.41
C LEU A 47 -3.91 -7.68 2.21
N ARG A 48 -4.92 -8.03 3.01
CA ARG A 48 -5.58 -7.06 3.90
C ARG A 48 -4.65 -6.59 5.01
N VAL A 49 -3.88 -7.49 5.60
CA VAL A 49 -2.84 -7.11 6.59
C VAL A 49 -1.86 -6.14 5.94
N LYS A 50 -1.36 -6.47 4.75
CA LYS A 50 -0.43 -5.60 4.01
C LYS A 50 -1.02 -4.23 3.65
N ALA A 51 -2.29 -4.19 3.28
CA ALA A 51 -3.00 -2.94 2.99
C ALA A 51 -3.09 -2.04 4.22
N ASN A 52 -3.36 -2.60 5.41
CA ASN A 52 -3.40 -1.85 6.66
C ASN A 52 -2.01 -1.35 7.07
N GLU A 53 -0.96 -2.15 6.87
CA GLU A 53 0.43 -1.70 7.09
C GLU A 53 0.77 -0.48 6.23
N LEU A 54 0.43 -0.52 4.94
CA LEU A 54 0.65 0.60 4.01
C LEU A 54 -0.14 1.83 4.42
N LEU A 55 -1.42 1.66 4.77
CA LEU A 55 -2.27 2.75 5.23
C LEU A 55 -1.70 3.44 6.47
N ASN A 56 -1.25 2.66 7.46
CA ASN A 56 -0.65 3.21 8.68
C ASN A 56 0.65 3.95 8.38
N LYS A 57 1.49 3.42 7.49
CA LYS A 57 2.70 4.10 7.05
C LYS A 57 2.39 5.43 6.36
N TRP A 58 1.36 5.47 5.51
CA TRP A 58 0.95 6.71 4.84
C TRP A 58 0.40 7.74 5.82
N LYS A 59 -0.39 7.31 6.81
CA LYS A 59 -0.88 8.20 7.88
C LYS A 59 0.25 8.79 8.70
N ALA A 60 1.24 7.97 9.07
CA ALA A 60 2.41 8.45 9.83
C ALA A 60 3.21 9.49 9.03
N ASP A 61 3.47 9.21 7.75
CA ASP A 61 4.17 10.14 6.86
C ASP A 61 3.42 11.47 6.67
N ALA A 62 2.09 11.40 6.49
CA ALA A 62 1.24 12.58 6.41
C ALA A 62 1.28 13.39 7.72
N LYS A 63 1.21 12.72 8.88
CA LYS A 63 1.30 13.38 10.18
C LYS A 63 2.64 14.10 10.35
N SER A 64 3.76 13.43 10.09
CA SER A 64 5.08 14.05 10.20
C SER A 64 5.26 15.22 9.23
N ARG A 65 4.67 15.16 8.04
CA ARG A 65 4.66 16.29 7.09
C ARG A 65 3.85 17.47 7.61
N ILE A 66 2.68 17.23 8.20
CA ILE A 66 1.86 18.28 8.82
C ILE A 66 2.64 18.93 9.97
N GLU A 67 3.21 18.14 10.87
CA GLU A 67 4.02 18.64 11.99
C GLU A 67 5.21 19.49 11.51
N LEU A 68 5.86 19.09 10.41
CA LEU A 68 6.95 19.88 9.81
C LEU A 68 6.44 21.24 9.28
N LEU A 69 5.29 21.23 8.59
CA LEU A 69 4.68 22.45 8.05
C LEU A 69 4.24 23.41 9.15
N GLU A 70 3.63 22.90 10.23
CA GLU A 70 3.22 23.71 11.38
C GLU A 70 4.40 24.37 12.10
N ASN A 71 5.55 23.69 12.16
CA ASN A 71 6.78 24.23 12.75
C ASN A 71 7.58 25.14 11.79
N THR A 72 7.17 25.24 10.53
CA THR A 72 7.85 26.07 9.54
C THR A 72 7.47 27.54 9.74
N LYS A 73 8.42 28.36 10.20
CA LYS A 73 8.24 29.82 10.30
C LYS A 73 8.41 30.46 8.92
N ILE A 74 7.42 31.26 8.51
CA ILE A 74 7.51 32.09 7.30
C ILE A 74 8.50 33.22 7.59
N GLN A 75 9.62 33.24 6.87
CA GLN A 75 10.54 34.39 6.89
C GLN A 75 10.02 35.43 5.89
N THR A 76 9.34 36.46 6.38
CA THR A 76 9.12 37.71 5.63
C THR A 76 10.38 38.56 5.70
N LYS A 77 10.96 38.86 4.53
CA LYS A 77 12.06 39.80 4.36
C LYS A 77 11.56 41.23 4.28
#